data_AF-A0A5J4XA69-F1
#
_entry.id   AF-A0A5J4XA69-F1
#
_cell.length_a   1.000
_cell.length_b   1.000
_cell.length_c   1.000
_cell.angle_alpha   90.00
_cell.angle_beta   90.00
_cell.angle_gamma   90.00
#
_symmetry.space_group_name_H-M   'P 1'
#
loop_
_entity.id
_entity.type
_entity.pdbx_description
1 polymer ?
#
loop_
_entity_poly.entity_id
_entity_poly.type
_entity_poly.pdbx_seq_one_letter_code
_entity_poly.pdbx_strand_id
1 'polypeptide(L)'
;MFAVIFVTVLSSAVQVYSYSEQASNILLSGICSPYLARIQYFLLRIIIDFDCIRPQQPVNTVYEDNFVWKDDSHMSNNRTLILSLLQNVTDYLSRIHMKVHFGDNLYTTTNDMMIDQIKAKSLSTDLNSQLLFTQDDCYMVNMDDCNQAQPNRIFQIHPPIYGFSLLYNRMRAYIQQLNHMDADLLNETIEELRFIQSSIRYDISQGMDSLMNTLTDIGTMQISQSQAILIVITIIFNLIIILILVIVTIPWAMHFKQISDYTHTLLSLVPLEALDNDPHNFGNQVGDAINDLIQICVHTFESEEKQINMLKNNKSKFDKHIIDHKLILHRLLFLQEQLKELILDESQLERTSNVFKRTMAYVMNIGGSAKLLNKIEAMKFIISRTVANVFNNHFIEMDPEFSEEIGLIVRGKMDQDQEIKEDNNEQLEQNY
;
A
#
# COMPACT_ATOMS: atom_id res chain seq x y z
N MET A 1 3.29 1.38 -13.44
CA MET A 1 3.87 0.69 -12.26
C MET A 1 5.31 1.17 -11.99
N PHE A 2 6.24 1.05 -12.94
CA PHE A 2 7.64 1.49 -12.76
C PHE A 2 7.82 2.97 -12.35
N ALA A 3 7.07 3.90 -12.95
CA ALA A 3 7.12 5.31 -12.57
C ALA A 3 6.68 5.58 -11.11
N VAL A 4 5.71 4.82 -10.61
CA VAL A 4 5.19 4.95 -9.23
C VAL A 4 6.23 4.48 -8.22
N ILE A 5 6.85 3.32 -8.50
CA ILE A 5 7.93 2.78 -7.67
C ILE A 5 9.10 3.77 -7.65
N PHE A 6 9.48 4.31 -8.82
CA PHE A 6 10.56 5.29 -8.93
C PHE A 6 10.29 6.55 -8.10
N VAL A 7 9.10 7.16 -8.21
CA VAL A 7 8.76 8.37 -7.45
C VAL A 7 8.71 8.10 -5.95
N THR A 8 8.18 6.95 -5.53
CA THR A 8 8.12 6.58 -4.11
C THR A 8 9.52 6.39 -3.53
N VAL A 9 10.38 5.65 -4.24
CA VAL A 9 11.79 5.44 -3.83
C VAL A 9 12.56 6.75 -3.80
N LEU A 10 12.38 7.62 -4.80
CA LEU A 10 13.01 8.92 -4.84
C LEU A 10 12.56 9.81 -3.67
N SER A 11 11.25 9.86 -3.39
CA SER A 11 10.69 10.60 -2.26
C SER A 11 11.26 10.11 -0.93
N SER A 12 11.30 8.79 -0.73
CA SER A 12 11.89 8.19 0.47
C SER A 12 13.38 8.51 0.59
N ALA A 13 14.14 8.46 -0.51
CA ALA A 13 15.56 8.79 -0.51
C ALA A 13 15.81 10.26 -0.14
N VAL A 14 15.02 11.19 -0.69
CA VAL A 14 15.10 12.63 -0.35
C VAL A 14 14.78 12.86 1.12
N GLN A 15 13.76 12.19 1.66
CA GLN A 15 13.41 12.30 3.06
C GLN A 15 14.51 11.73 3.97
N VAL A 16 15.01 10.52 3.70
CA VAL A 16 16.12 9.92 4.46
C VAL A 16 17.34 10.84 4.46
N TYR A 17 17.66 11.43 3.32
CA TYR A 17 18.75 12.40 3.21
C TYR A 17 18.48 13.68 4.01
N SER A 18 17.22 14.12 4.13
CA SER A 18 16.88 15.35 4.83
C SER A 18 17.11 15.29 6.35
N TYR A 19 16.95 14.10 6.97
CA TYR A 19 17.11 13.93 8.42
C TYR A 19 18.30 13.04 8.83
N SER A 20 19.09 12.51 7.89
CA SER A 20 20.24 11.62 8.19
C SER A 20 21.27 12.26 9.12
N GLU A 21 21.48 13.57 8.99
CA GLU A 21 22.45 14.35 9.79
C GLU A 21 21.85 14.84 11.12
N GLN A 22 20.54 14.73 11.32
CA GLN A 22 19.87 15.18 12.54
C GLN A 22 20.29 14.36 13.76
N ALA A 23 20.47 13.04 13.59
CA ALA A 23 20.95 12.16 14.64
C ALA A 23 22.35 12.54 15.11
N SER A 24 23.23 12.93 14.19
CA SER A 24 24.58 13.44 14.51
C SER A 24 24.51 14.71 15.33
N ASN A 25 23.66 15.67 14.94
CA ASN A 25 23.50 16.93 15.66
C ASN A 25 22.95 16.71 17.09
N ILE A 26 21.98 15.81 17.25
CA ILE A 26 21.45 15.43 18.57
C ILE A 26 22.56 14.81 19.43
N LEU A 27 23.31 13.84 18.91
CA LEU A 27 24.40 13.19 19.62
C LEU A 27 25.47 14.20 20.06
N LEU A 28 25.94 15.04 19.15
CA LEU A 28 26.97 16.05 19.44
C LEU A 28 26.49 17.08 20.45
N SER A 29 25.22 17.50 20.39
CA SER A 29 24.63 18.40 21.40
C SER A 29 24.53 17.75 22.78
N GLY A 30 24.17 16.46 22.84
CA GLY A 30 24.09 15.71 24.10
C GLY A 30 25.45 15.48 24.77
N ILE A 31 26.54 15.48 24.01
CA ILE A 31 27.91 15.37 24.56
C ILE A 31 28.32 16.64 25.32
N CYS A 32 27.75 17.81 25.02
CA CYS A 32 28.12 19.06 25.68
C CYS A 32 27.91 19.03 27.21
N SER A 33 26.79 18.45 27.67
CA SER A 33 26.40 18.42 29.08
C SER A 33 27.41 17.63 29.96
N PRO A 34 27.82 16.39 29.59
CA PRO A 34 28.92 15.69 30.26
C PRO A 34 30.24 16.48 30.32
N TYR A 35 30.58 17.26 29.29
CA TYR A 35 31.82 18.05 29.29
C TYR A 35 31.74 19.28 30.20
N LEU A 36 30.55 19.87 30.37
CA LEU A 36 30.33 20.90 31.39
C LEU A 36 30.50 20.34 32.82
N ALA A 37 30.01 19.12 33.07
CA ALA A 37 30.26 18.43 34.34
C ALA A 37 31.78 18.17 34.56
N ARG A 38 32.53 17.84 33.50
CA ARG A 38 34.00 17.72 33.57
C ARG A 38 34.68 19.04 33.91
N ILE A 39 34.20 20.16 33.36
CA ILE A 39 34.70 21.50 33.72
C ILE A 39 34.49 21.74 35.22
N GLN A 40 33.30 21.46 35.76
CA GLN A 40 33.03 21.59 37.20
C GLN A 40 33.92 20.69 38.05
N TYR A 41 34.19 19.46 37.59
CA TYR A 41 35.14 18.56 38.25
C TYR A 41 36.54 19.20 38.32
N PHE A 42 37.10 19.68 37.21
CA PHE A 42 38.43 20.29 37.21
C PHE A 42 38.50 21.58 38.03
N LEU A 43 37.44 22.40 38.06
CA LEU A 43 37.36 23.56 38.94
C LEU A 43 37.43 23.17 40.42
N LEU A 44 36.76 22.08 40.80
CA LEU A 44 36.85 21.55 42.15
C LEU A 44 38.27 21.04 42.46
N ARG A 45 38.92 20.37 41.50
CA ARG A 45 40.29 19.84 41.60
C ARG A 45 41.37 20.93 41.75
N ILE A 46 41.11 22.14 41.27
CA ILE A 46 42.02 23.28 41.46
C ILE A 46 42.03 23.71 42.93
N ILE A 47 40.89 23.60 43.62
CA ILE A 47 40.73 24.03 45.02
C ILE A 47 41.09 22.89 45.98
N ILE A 48 40.65 21.66 45.67
CA ILE A 48 40.73 20.49 46.56
C ILE A 48 41.71 19.47 45.99
N ASP A 49 42.72 19.12 46.78
CA ASP A 49 43.69 18.09 46.44
C ASP A 49 43.08 16.69 46.46
N PHE A 50 43.68 15.77 45.68
CA PHE A 50 43.24 14.37 45.62
C PHE A 50 43.97 13.61 46.70
N ASP A 51 43.20 13.08 47.64
CA ASP A 51 43.72 12.27 48.74
C ASP A 51 43.61 10.76 48.48
N CYS A 52 42.99 10.34 47.36
CA CYS A 52 42.80 8.92 47.08
C CYS A 52 44.08 8.25 46.52
N ILE A 53 44.08 6.91 46.58
CA ILE A 53 45.18 6.03 46.16
C ILE A 53 45.62 6.39 44.73
N ARG A 54 46.84 6.92 44.60
CA ARG A 54 47.49 7.11 43.31
C ARG A 54 47.86 5.74 42.75
N PRO A 55 47.67 5.51 41.44
CA PRO A 55 48.16 4.29 40.82
C PRO A 55 49.69 4.24 40.95
N GLN A 56 50.23 3.05 41.21
CA GLN A 56 51.69 2.86 41.35
C GLN A 56 52.46 3.09 40.03
N GLN A 57 51.76 3.04 38.90
CA GLN A 57 52.27 3.29 37.56
C GLN A 57 51.26 4.13 36.80
N PRO A 58 51.71 5.06 35.92
CA PRO A 58 50.82 5.87 35.11
C PRO A 58 49.92 4.97 34.26
N VAL A 59 48.62 5.18 34.38
CA VAL A 59 47.61 4.42 33.63
C VAL A 59 47.37 5.12 32.31
N ASN A 60 47.90 4.59 31.22
CA ASN A 60 47.55 5.05 29.88
C ASN A 60 46.40 4.21 29.33
N THR A 61 45.29 4.87 28.98
CA THR A 61 44.17 4.21 28.31
C THR A 61 44.51 4.01 26.84
N VAL A 62 44.64 2.75 26.42
CA VAL A 62 45.04 2.38 25.04
C VAL A 62 43.96 2.73 24.00
N TYR A 63 42.72 2.94 24.43
CA TYR A 63 41.55 3.07 23.55
C TYR A 63 40.85 4.43 23.61
N GLU A 64 41.40 5.42 24.32
CA GLU A 64 40.80 6.76 24.38
C GLU A 64 41.59 7.75 23.54
N ASP A 65 40.97 8.22 22.46
CA ASP A 65 41.46 9.34 21.64
C ASP A 65 41.23 10.70 22.32
N ASN A 66 40.51 10.70 23.43
CA ASN A 66 40.22 11.89 24.22
C ASN A 66 41.45 12.32 25.02
N PHE A 67 42.04 13.45 24.63
CA PHE A 67 43.26 13.97 25.27
C PHE A 67 43.11 14.28 26.76
N VAL A 68 41.89 14.39 27.30
CA VAL A 68 41.63 14.73 28.71
C VAL A 68 41.80 13.51 29.62
N TRP A 69 41.49 12.31 29.12
CA TRP A 69 41.41 11.08 29.90
C TRP A 69 42.38 9.99 29.43
N LYS A 70 43.23 10.33 28.46
CA LYS A 70 44.29 9.46 27.93
C LYS A 70 45.19 8.86 29.03
N ASP A 71 45.36 9.59 30.13
CA ASP A 71 46.20 9.21 31.25
C ASP A 71 45.59 9.59 32.62
N ASP A 72 46.33 9.28 33.69
CA ASP A 72 45.98 9.61 35.07
C ASP A 72 46.29 11.07 35.46
N SER A 73 46.60 11.97 34.51
CA SER A 73 46.91 13.39 34.78
C SER A 73 45.76 14.12 35.48
N HIS A 74 44.51 13.70 35.23
CA HIS A 74 43.32 14.24 35.88
C HIS A 74 43.25 13.95 37.39
N MET A 75 44.06 12.99 37.89
CA MET A 75 44.22 12.65 39.31
C MET A 75 45.39 13.38 39.97
N SER A 76 46.17 14.16 39.20
CA SER A 76 47.31 14.89 39.72
C SER A 76 46.88 16.00 40.69
N ASN A 77 47.72 16.29 41.69
CA ASN A 77 47.57 17.45 42.58
C ASN A 77 48.35 18.66 42.06
N ASN A 78 49.00 18.55 40.89
CA ASN A 78 49.64 19.69 40.25
C ASN A 78 48.55 20.59 39.64
N ARG A 79 48.25 21.71 40.30
CA ARG A 79 47.21 22.66 39.88
C ARG A 79 47.47 23.25 38.50
N THR A 80 48.72 23.50 38.11
CA THR A 80 49.07 23.99 36.77
C THR A 80 48.73 22.98 35.69
N LEU A 81 48.92 21.68 35.98
CA LEU A 81 48.50 20.60 35.07
C LEU A 81 46.97 20.52 34.98
N ILE A 82 46.26 20.67 36.11
CA ILE A 82 44.80 20.67 36.12
C ILE A 82 44.23 21.88 35.34
N LEU A 83 44.84 23.06 35.47
CA LEU A 83 44.46 24.26 34.71
C LEU A 83 44.64 24.08 33.20
N SER A 84 45.75 23.45 32.78
CA SER A 84 45.96 23.16 31.36
C SER A 84 44.97 22.13 30.81
N LEU A 85 44.63 21.10 31.60
CA LEU A 85 43.56 20.15 31.28
C LEU A 85 42.19 20.84 31.19
N LEU A 86 41.88 21.74 32.13
CA LEU A 86 40.64 22.52 32.13
C LEU A 86 40.51 23.38 30.86
N GLN A 87 41.57 24.06 30.44
CA GLN A 87 41.61 24.83 29.20
C GLN A 87 41.38 23.92 27.99
N ASN A 88 42.09 22.79 27.92
CA ASN A 88 41.95 21.81 26.86
C ASN A 88 40.51 21.26 26.75
N VAL A 89 39.87 20.89 27.87
CA VAL A 89 38.45 20.46 27.92
C VAL A 89 37.52 21.54 27.37
N THR A 90 37.77 22.79 27.76
CA THR A 90 36.95 23.94 27.37
C THR A 90 37.07 24.22 25.87
N ASP A 91 38.27 24.10 25.31
CA ASP A 91 38.50 24.22 23.87
C ASP A 91 37.87 23.06 23.10
N TYR A 92 37.93 21.83 23.61
CA TYR A 92 37.22 20.68 23.03
C TYR A 92 35.71 20.91 22.97
N LEU A 93 35.11 21.29 24.10
CA LEU A 93 33.69 21.60 24.20
C LEU A 93 33.31 22.73 23.24
N SER A 94 34.14 23.77 23.11
CA SER A 94 33.91 24.86 22.17
C SER A 94 33.89 24.36 20.73
N ARG A 95 34.78 23.45 20.34
CA ARG A 95 34.80 22.90 18.99
C ARG A 95 33.57 22.05 18.70
N ILE A 96 33.13 21.21 19.65
CA ILE A 96 31.87 20.45 19.53
C ILE A 96 30.67 21.38 19.43
N HIS A 97 30.57 22.35 20.34
CA HIS A 97 29.48 23.31 20.35
C HIS A 97 29.39 24.09 19.03
N MET A 98 30.54 24.56 18.51
CA MET A 98 30.59 25.20 17.20
C MET A 98 30.24 24.23 16.06
N LYS A 99 30.61 22.94 16.16
CA LYS A 99 30.27 21.91 15.17
C LYS A 99 28.76 21.69 15.08
N VAL A 100 28.07 21.68 16.22
CA VAL A 100 26.60 21.59 16.28
C VAL A 100 25.95 22.78 15.60
N HIS A 101 26.40 24.01 15.89
CA HIS A 101 25.78 25.22 15.35
C HIS A 101 26.13 25.49 13.88
N PHE A 102 27.39 25.32 13.50
CA PHE A 102 27.93 25.78 12.21
C PHE A 102 28.34 24.65 11.27
N GLY A 103 28.19 23.39 11.69
CA GLY A 103 28.58 22.22 10.91
C GLY A 103 30.10 22.01 10.82
N ASP A 104 30.51 21.06 9.98
CA ASP A 104 31.91 20.69 9.80
C ASP A 104 32.74 21.79 9.12
N ASN A 105 33.74 22.31 9.82
CA ASN A 105 34.71 23.27 9.29
C ASN A 105 36.12 23.06 9.89
N LEU A 106 37.10 23.83 9.41
CA LEU A 106 38.50 23.73 9.85
C LEU A 106 38.71 24.09 11.34
N TYR A 107 37.77 24.82 11.95
CA TYR A 107 37.82 25.30 13.33
C TYR A 107 37.03 24.41 14.30
N THR A 108 36.27 23.42 13.80
CA THR A 108 35.46 22.50 14.60
C THR A 108 36.11 21.13 14.79
N THR A 109 37.32 20.92 14.27
CA THR A 109 38.06 19.66 14.39
C THR A 109 38.57 19.47 15.82
N THR A 110 38.18 18.37 16.45
CA THR A 110 38.47 18.10 17.86
C THR A 110 39.79 17.36 18.08
N ASN A 111 40.40 16.85 17.01
CA ASN A 111 41.53 15.91 17.03
C ASN A 111 41.18 14.56 17.67
N ASP A 112 39.88 14.29 17.85
CA ASP A 112 39.33 13.02 18.29
C ASP A 112 38.72 12.33 17.08
N MET A 113 39.28 11.17 16.72
CA MET A 113 38.89 10.49 15.48
C MET A 113 37.43 10.06 15.50
N MET A 114 36.88 9.68 16.66
CA MET A 114 35.49 9.25 16.77
C MET A 114 34.54 10.43 16.60
N ILE A 115 34.83 11.57 17.23
CA ILE A 115 33.98 12.77 17.11
C ILE A 115 34.12 13.44 15.75
N ASP A 116 35.33 13.46 15.18
CA ASP A 116 35.59 14.11 13.89
C ASP A 116 34.99 13.34 12.71
N GLN A 117 34.77 12.04 12.83
CA GLN A 117 34.05 11.23 11.83
C GLN A 117 32.53 11.50 11.80
N ILE A 118 31.96 12.01 12.89
CA ILE A 118 30.53 12.34 12.95
C ILE A 118 30.29 13.61 12.16
N LYS A 119 29.63 13.50 11.01
CA LYS A 119 29.28 14.64 10.17
C LYS A 119 28.09 15.40 10.74
N ALA A 120 28.25 16.71 10.90
CA ALA A 120 27.24 17.59 11.45
C ALA A 120 26.76 18.61 10.40
N LYS A 121 25.45 18.81 10.33
CA LYS A 121 24.87 19.85 9.50
C LYS A 121 24.78 21.14 10.27
N SER A 122 25.20 22.23 9.65
CA SER A 122 24.92 23.58 10.17
C SER A 122 23.43 23.78 10.41
N LEU A 123 23.08 24.34 11.56
CA LEU A 123 21.71 24.73 11.85
C LEU A 123 21.32 25.93 10.98
N SER A 124 20.02 26.08 10.72
CA SER A 124 19.52 27.25 9.99
C SER A 124 19.87 28.54 10.73
N THR A 125 20.18 29.61 9.99
CA THR A 125 20.55 30.92 10.55
C THR A 125 19.53 31.43 11.57
N ASP A 126 18.24 31.26 11.31
CA ASP A 126 17.17 31.71 12.21
C ASP A 126 17.19 30.95 13.53
N LEU A 127 17.31 29.61 13.47
CA LEU A 127 17.43 28.75 14.65
C LEU A 127 18.70 29.07 15.46
N ASN A 128 19.84 29.25 14.79
CA ASN A 128 21.08 29.67 15.44
C ASN A 128 20.93 31.03 16.12
N SER A 129 20.30 31.99 15.44
CA SER A 129 20.05 33.31 15.99
C SER A 129 19.17 33.23 17.23
N GLN A 130 18.10 32.42 17.15
CA GLN A 130 17.18 32.20 18.25
C GLN A 130 17.86 31.55 19.46
N LEU A 131 18.67 30.52 19.25
CA LEU A 131 19.31 29.79 20.34
C LEU A 131 20.47 30.58 20.98
N LEU A 132 21.25 31.31 20.19
CA LEU A 132 22.48 31.93 20.66
C LEU A 132 22.33 33.38 21.11
N PHE A 133 21.37 34.13 20.54
CA PHE A 133 21.30 35.59 20.67
C PHE A 133 19.97 36.11 21.22
N THR A 134 18.94 35.27 21.37
CA THR A 134 17.68 35.71 21.97
C THR A 134 17.89 36.12 23.41
N GLN A 135 17.38 37.30 23.75
CA GLN A 135 17.33 37.77 25.11
C GLN A 135 16.37 36.90 25.91
N ASP A 136 16.87 36.34 27.01
CA ASP A 136 16.06 35.55 27.93
C ASP A 136 16.39 35.92 29.38
N ASP A 137 15.41 35.77 30.26
CA ASP A 137 15.59 35.95 31.68
C ASP A 137 16.18 34.69 32.32
N CYS A 138 16.04 33.52 31.69
CA CYS A 138 16.50 32.23 32.22
C CYS A 138 16.64 31.15 31.13
N TYR A 139 17.77 30.42 31.12
CA TYR A 139 17.99 29.29 30.21
C TYR A 139 17.74 27.91 30.84
N MET A 140 17.07 27.82 31.99
CA MET A 140 16.70 26.54 32.58
C MET A 140 15.51 25.93 31.83
N VAL A 141 15.48 24.60 31.71
CA VAL A 141 14.42 23.88 30.99
C VAL A 141 13.07 24.03 31.70
N ASN A 142 13.08 24.12 33.03
CA ASN A 142 11.88 24.26 33.85
C ASN A 142 11.70 25.71 34.36
N MET A 143 10.58 26.34 34.02
CA MET A 143 10.26 27.71 34.46
C MET A 143 10.04 27.83 35.98
N ASP A 144 9.58 26.77 36.64
CA ASP A 144 9.42 26.80 38.10
C ASP A 144 10.78 26.92 38.80
N ASP A 145 11.81 26.27 38.27
CA ASP A 145 13.17 26.34 38.79
C ASP A 145 13.77 27.74 38.54
N CYS A 146 13.48 28.36 37.39
CA CYS A 146 13.87 29.75 37.11
C CYS A 146 13.30 30.74 38.14
N ASN A 147 12.02 30.58 38.49
CA ASN A 147 11.34 31.46 39.43
C ASN A 147 11.88 31.29 40.86
N GLN A 148 12.23 30.06 41.25
CA GLN A 148 12.81 29.76 42.56
C GLN A 148 14.27 30.22 42.69
N ALA A 149 15.02 30.31 41.58
CA ALA A 149 16.43 30.66 41.60
C ALA A 149 16.72 32.18 41.66
N GLN A 150 15.72 33.05 41.43
CA GLN A 150 15.89 34.52 41.49
C GLN A 150 16.12 35.04 42.93
N PRO A 151 16.94 36.08 43.18
CA PRO A 151 17.49 37.07 42.24
C PRO A 151 19.00 36.95 41.94
N ASN A 152 19.71 35.98 42.52
CA ASN A 152 21.18 35.87 42.44
C ASN A 152 21.65 34.46 41.99
N ARG A 153 20.93 33.82 41.05
CA ARG A 153 21.28 32.47 40.60
C ARG A 153 22.67 32.38 39.98
N ILE A 154 23.02 33.34 39.12
CA ILE A 154 24.34 33.46 38.52
C ILE A 154 25.09 34.56 39.27
N PHE A 155 26.29 34.24 39.72
CA PHE A 155 27.14 35.19 40.44
C PHE A 155 27.42 36.42 39.56
N GLN A 156 27.12 37.62 40.05
CA GLN A 156 27.36 38.91 39.36
C GLN A 156 26.70 39.06 37.96
N ILE A 157 25.69 38.26 37.62
CA ILE A 157 24.83 38.51 36.45
C ILE A 157 23.39 38.61 36.91
N HIS A 158 22.75 39.70 36.51
CA HIS A 158 21.32 39.91 36.71
C HIS A 158 20.62 39.80 35.35
N PRO A 159 19.45 39.15 35.29
CA PRO A 159 18.59 39.16 34.11
C PRO A 159 18.20 40.60 33.70
N PRO A 160 17.94 40.86 32.41
CA PRO A 160 17.91 39.91 31.31
C PRO A 160 19.30 39.58 30.74
N ILE A 161 19.46 38.38 30.17
CA ILE A 161 20.69 37.91 29.55
C ILE A 161 20.55 37.96 28.03
N TYR A 162 21.47 38.66 27.35
CA TYR A 162 21.44 38.86 25.90
C TYR A 162 22.08 37.68 25.15
N GLY A 163 21.41 36.53 25.19
CA GLY A 163 21.82 35.34 24.44
C GLY A 163 22.68 34.36 25.23
N PHE A 164 22.44 33.08 24.97
CA PHE A 164 23.22 31.97 25.54
C PHE A 164 24.72 32.09 25.23
N SER A 165 25.04 32.60 24.03
CA SER A 165 26.42 32.82 23.59
C SER A 165 27.21 33.74 24.50
N LEU A 166 26.57 34.73 25.12
CA LEU A 166 27.22 35.66 26.05
C LEU A 166 27.69 34.92 27.32
N LEU A 167 26.83 34.10 27.92
CA LEU A 167 27.17 33.31 29.10
C LEU A 167 28.28 32.32 28.81
N TYR A 168 28.13 31.58 27.71
CA TYR A 168 29.09 30.58 27.29
C TYR A 168 30.47 31.18 27.00
N ASN A 169 30.53 32.29 26.25
CA ASN A 169 31.80 32.94 25.96
C ASN A 169 32.42 33.60 27.19
N ARG A 170 31.63 34.15 28.11
CA ARG A 170 32.14 34.67 29.39
C ARG A 170 32.76 33.57 30.25
N MET A 171 32.10 32.41 30.34
CA MET A 171 32.64 31.22 31.01
C MET A 171 34.00 30.83 30.43
N ARG A 172 34.10 30.75 29.10
CA ARG A 172 35.37 30.42 28.41
C ARG A 172 36.46 31.44 28.68
N ALA A 173 36.13 32.73 28.62
CA ALA A 173 37.09 33.80 28.88
C ALA A 173 37.64 33.74 30.32
N TYR A 174 36.79 33.44 31.30
CA TYR A 174 37.23 33.28 32.69
C TYR A 174 38.08 32.03 32.89
N ILE A 175 37.77 30.91 32.25
CA ILE A 175 38.64 29.72 32.28
C ILE A 175 40.02 30.05 31.70
N GLN A 176 40.06 30.76 30.58
CA GLN A 176 41.32 31.21 30.00
C GLN A 176 42.07 32.15 30.94
N GLN A 177 41.38 33.05 31.64
CA GLN A 177 41.97 33.94 32.63
C GLN A 177 42.57 33.15 33.79
N LEU A 178 41.86 32.15 34.34
CA LEU A 178 42.36 31.28 35.41
C LEU A 178 43.66 30.56 35.02
N ASN A 179 43.80 30.15 33.76
CA ASN A 179 45.02 29.50 33.26
C ASN A 179 46.25 30.44 33.21
N HIS A 180 46.04 31.76 33.24
CA HIS A 180 47.12 32.75 33.30
C HIS A 180 47.36 33.31 34.72
N MET A 181 46.52 32.94 35.68
CA MET A 181 46.70 33.29 37.09
C MET A 181 47.73 32.34 37.74
N ASP A 182 48.32 32.80 38.83
CA ASP A 182 49.14 31.94 39.68
C ASP A 182 48.25 30.90 40.38
N ALA A 183 48.56 29.61 40.16
CA ALA A 183 47.77 28.49 40.64
C ALA A 183 47.72 28.40 42.17
N ASP A 184 48.72 28.96 42.86
CA ASP A 184 48.78 28.98 44.32
C ASP A 184 47.85 30.05 44.92
N LEU A 185 47.48 31.07 44.13
CA LEU A 185 46.55 32.13 44.54
C LEU A 185 45.08 31.74 44.30
N LEU A 186 44.82 30.60 43.65
CA LEU A 186 43.46 30.16 43.34
C LEU A 186 42.74 29.61 44.58
N ASN A 187 41.59 30.19 44.90
CA ASN A 187 40.73 29.78 46.02
C ASN A 187 39.24 29.84 45.66
N GLU A 188 38.38 29.35 46.56
CA GLU A 188 36.92 29.30 46.42
C GLU A 188 36.22 30.68 46.44
N THR A 189 36.95 31.73 46.81
CA THR A 189 36.41 33.09 46.89
C THR A 189 36.54 33.87 45.60
N ILE A 190 37.35 33.37 44.65
CA ILE A 190 37.57 34.00 43.35
C ILE A 190 36.26 34.18 42.59
N GLU A 191 36.06 35.39 42.09
CA GLU A 191 34.85 35.82 41.41
C GLU A 191 34.62 35.02 40.11
N GLU A 192 35.69 34.79 39.35
CA GLU A 192 35.68 34.00 38.12
C GLU A 192 35.21 32.56 38.37
N LEU A 193 35.70 31.92 39.44
CA LEU A 193 35.33 30.55 39.77
C LEU A 193 33.87 30.45 40.24
N ARG A 194 33.42 31.42 41.05
CA ARG A 194 32.01 31.51 41.47
C ARG A 194 31.08 31.76 40.30
N PHE A 195 31.48 32.59 39.35
CA PHE A 195 30.74 32.80 38.10
C PHE A 195 30.64 31.50 37.30
N ILE A 196 31.76 30.83 37.03
CA ILE A 196 31.77 29.62 36.20
C ILE A 196 30.90 28.54 36.86
N GLN A 197 31.07 28.30 38.16
CA GLN A 197 30.32 27.28 38.88
C GLN A 197 28.80 27.55 38.88
N SER A 198 28.39 28.79 39.16
CA SER A 198 26.98 29.18 39.18
C SER A 198 26.35 29.20 37.79
N SER A 199 27.05 29.73 36.78
CA SER A 199 26.58 29.75 35.40
C SER A 199 26.42 28.35 34.81
N ILE A 200 27.35 27.42 35.06
CA ILE A 200 27.21 26.03 34.62
C ILE A 200 26.02 25.35 35.30
N ARG A 201 25.90 25.50 36.62
CA ARG A 201 24.87 24.82 37.41
C ARG A 201 23.44 25.20 37.01
N TYR A 202 23.19 26.47 36.73
CA TYR A 202 21.83 26.96 36.45
C TYR A 202 21.57 27.06 34.95
N ASP A 203 22.28 27.92 34.23
CA ASP A 203 21.87 28.31 32.87
C ASP A 203 22.65 27.60 31.75
N ILE A 204 23.97 27.41 31.87
CA ILE A 204 24.77 26.88 30.76
C ILE A 204 24.49 25.38 30.55
N SER A 205 24.44 24.56 31.62
CA SER A 205 24.14 23.13 31.48
C SER A 205 22.72 22.91 30.94
N GLN A 206 21.73 23.57 31.55
CA GLN A 206 20.34 23.42 31.13
C GLN A 206 20.06 24.04 29.76
N GLY A 207 20.76 25.12 29.39
CA GLY A 207 20.67 25.69 28.04
C GLY A 207 21.22 24.73 26.97
N MET A 208 22.29 23.97 27.27
CA MET A 208 22.76 22.90 26.38
C MET A 208 21.76 21.74 26.30
N ASP A 209 21.13 21.37 27.42
CA ASP A 209 20.09 20.34 27.42
C ASP A 209 18.84 20.81 26.63
N SER A 210 18.48 22.09 26.74
CA SER A 210 17.41 22.71 25.95
C SER A 210 17.74 22.72 24.45
N LEU A 211 19.00 22.95 24.08
CA LEU A 211 19.47 22.81 22.70
C LEU A 211 19.26 21.38 22.19
N MET A 212 19.69 20.37 22.96
CA MET A 212 19.50 18.96 22.62
C MET A 212 18.01 18.61 22.47
N ASN A 213 17.15 19.08 23.38
CA ASN A 213 15.71 18.87 23.33
C ASN A 213 15.11 19.52 22.07
N THR A 214 15.51 20.76 21.75
CA THR A 214 15.05 21.47 20.55
C THR A 214 15.45 20.72 19.27
N LEU A 215 16.68 20.21 19.20
CA LEU A 215 17.14 19.41 18.05
C LEU A 215 16.41 18.06 17.97
N THR A 216 16.08 17.46 19.12
CA THR A 216 15.28 16.24 19.19
C THR A 216 13.86 16.48 18.69
N ASP A 217 13.22 17.58 19.09
CA ASP A 217 11.88 17.97 18.64
C ASP A 217 11.84 18.28 17.15
N ILE A 218 12.84 18.98 16.62
CA ILE A 218 12.98 19.19 15.17
C ILE A 218 13.10 17.85 14.44
N GLY A 219 13.90 16.92 14.97
CA GLY A 219 14.06 15.59 14.39
C GLY A 219 12.80 14.75 14.40
N THR A 220 12.09 14.70 15.54
CA THR A 220 10.83 13.97 15.66
C THR A 220 9.74 14.57 14.75
N MET A 221 9.69 15.90 14.65
CA MET A 221 8.78 16.60 13.74
C MET A 221 9.09 16.26 12.27
N GLN A 222 10.36 16.28 11.85
CA GLN A 222 10.75 15.90 10.48
C GLN A 222 10.39 14.45 10.16
N ILE A 223 10.59 13.52 11.10
CA ILE A 223 10.21 12.11 10.94
C ILE A 223 8.68 12.00 10.79
N SER A 224 7.91 12.69 11.63
CA SER A 224 6.44 12.69 11.56
C SER A 224 5.93 13.26 10.24
N GLN A 225 6.49 14.38 9.78
CA GLN A 225 6.15 14.99 8.48
C GLN A 225 6.49 14.06 7.31
N SER A 226 7.66 13.41 7.36
CA SER A 226 8.08 12.42 6.37
C SER A 226 7.09 11.26 6.25
N GLN A 227 6.68 10.69 7.40
CA GLN A 227 5.66 9.64 7.45
C GLN A 227 4.33 10.09 6.86
N ALA A 228 3.86 11.29 7.21
CA ALA A 228 2.61 11.83 6.68
C ALA A 228 2.66 11.99 5.15
N ILE A 229 3.77 12.53 4.62
CA ILE A 229 3.97 12.69 3.18
C ILE A 229 3.97 11.32 2.46
N LEU A 230 4.66 10.32 2.99
CA LEU A 230 4.68 8.97 2.39
C LEU A 230 3.29 8.33 2.37
N ILE A 231 2.50 8.51 3.42
CA ILE A 231 1.11 8.01 3.48
C ILE A 231 0.26 8.69 2.41
N VAL A 232 0.34 10.02 2.29
CA VAL A 232 -0.42 10.78 1.28
C VAL A 232 -0.05 10.34 -0.14
N ILE A 233 1.26 10.23 -0.43
CA ILE A 233 1.75 9.77 -1.72
C ILE A 233 1.22 8.36 -2.04
N THR A 234 1.23 7.46 -1.06
CA THR A 234 0.75 6.08 -1.21
C THR A 234 -0.75 6.04 -1.54
N ILE A 235 -1.57 6.86 -0.85
CA ILE A 235 -3.01 6.94 -1.12
C ILE A 235 -3.28 7.43 -2.53
N ILE A 236 -2.63 8.52 -2.96
CA ILE A 236 -2.78 9.09 -4.30
C ILE A 236 -2.41 8.05 -5.37
N PHE A 237 -1.31 7.33 -5.19
CA PHE A 237 -0.90 6.32 -6.16
C PHE A 237 -1.84 5.13 -6.22
N ASN A 238 -2.39 4.68 -5.10
CA ASN A 238 -3.40 3.61 -5.11
C ASN A 238 -4.66 4.02 -5.89
N LEU A 239 -5.11 5.28 -5.74
CA LEU A 239 -6.24 5.80 -6.53
C LEU A 239 -5.93 5.83 -8.02
N ILE A 240 -4.71 6.24 -8.41
CA ILE A 240 -4.27 6.24 -9.82
C ILE A 240 -4.23 4.82 -10.38
N ILE A 241 -3.74 3.83 -9.61
CA ILE A 241 -3.71 2.42 -10.04
C ILE A 241 -5.12 1.90 -10.28
N ILE A 242 -6.06 2.17 -9.36
CA ILE A 242 -7.46 1.78 -9.50
C ILE A 242 -8.07 2.44 -10.75
N LEU A 243 -7.81 3.74 -10.97
CA LEU A 243 -8.31 4.46 -12.14
C LEU A 243 -7.77 3.86 -13.45
N ILE A 244 -6.47 3.57 -13.52
CA ILE A 244 -5.85 2.92 -14.68
C ILE A 244 -6.47 1.54 -14.92
N LEU A 245 -6.67 0.75 -13.85
CA LEU A 245 -7.30 -0.56 -13.94
C LEU A 245 -8.71 -0.43 -14.53
N VAL A 246 -9.53 0.51 -14.04
CA VAL A 246 -10.86 0.75 -14.59
C VAL A 246 -10.81 1.15 -16.07
N ILE A 247 -9.90 2.06 -16.46
CA ILE A 247 -9.74 2.53 -17.84
C ILE A 247 -9.27 1.41 -18.79
N VAL A 248 -8.46 0.47 -18.31
CA VAL A 248 -7.97 -0.65 -19.14
C VAL A 248 -8.98 -1.80 -19.18
N THR A 249 -9.59 -2.15 -18.04
CA THR A 249 -10.48 -3.30 -17.92
C THR A 249 -11.82 -3.06 -18.62
N ILE A 250 -12.38 -1.84 -18.60
CA ILE A 250 -13.67 -1.57 -19.24
C ILE A 250 -13.62 -1.77 -20.77
N PRO A 251 -12.71 -1.12 -21.54
CA PRO A 251 -12.63 -1.32 -22.97
C PRO A 251 -12.29 -2.76 -23.34
N TRP A 252 -11.43 -3.41 -22.55
CA TRP A 252 -11.09 -4.81 -22.78
C TRP A 252 -12.30 -5.72 -22.59
N ALA A 253 -13.09 -5.52 -21.53
CA ALA A 253 -14.32 -6.27 -21.30
C ALA A 253 -15.37 -6.01 -22.39
N MET A 254 -15.50 -4.77 -22.87
CA MET A 254 -16.39 -4.44 -23.99
C MET A 254 -15.96 -5.13 -25.29
N HIS A 255 -14.66 -5.10 -25.61
CA HIS A 255 -14.11 -5.77 -26.80
C HIS A 255 -14.29 -7.29 -26.73
N PHE A 256 -14.04 -7.90 -25.57
CA PHE A 256 -14.25 -9.34 -25.38
C PHE A 256 -15.72 -9.72 -25.49
N LYS A 257 -16.62 -8.88 -24.96
CA LYS A 257 -18.06 -9.07 -25.12
C LYS A 257 -18.46 -9.01 -26.60
N GLN A 258 -17.98 -8.02 -27.34
CA GLN A 258 -18.22 -7.95 -28.79
C GLN A 258 -17.75 -9.21 -29.51
N ILE A 259 -16.53 -9.67 -29.24
CA ILE A 259 -16.01 -10.93 -29.82
C ILE A 259 -16.88 -12.12 -29.42
N SER A 260 -17.28 -12.22 -28.15
CA SER A 260 -18.17 -13.27 -27.66
C SER A 260 -19.51 -13.25 -28.40
N ASP A 261 -20.13 -12.07 -28.55
CA ASP A 261 -21.39 -11.88 -29.27
C ASP A 261 -21.24 -12.26 -30.76
N TYR A 262 -20.14 -11.86 -31.41
CA TYR A 262 -19.82 -12.29 -32.78
C TYR A 262 -19.63 -13.79 -32.89
N THR A 263 -18.99 -14.42 -31.90
CA THR A 263 -18.73 -15.86 -31.87
C THR A 263 -20.03 -16.63 -31.65
N HIS A 264 -20.92 -16.15 -30.77
CA HIS A 264 -22.27 -16.69 -30.60
C HIS A 264 -23.10 -16.54 -31.88
N THR A 265 -22.99 -15.40 -32.56
CA THR A 265 -23.66 -15.17 -33.86
C THR A 265 -23.13 -16.12 -34.92
N LEU A 266 -21.81 -16.34 -34.99
CA LEU A 266 -21.20 -17.35 -35.85
C LEU A 266 -21.63 -18.78 -35.49
N LEU A 267 -21.79 -19.09 -34.20
CA LEU A 267 -22.35 -20.35 -33.74
C LEU A 267 -23.81 -20.52 -34.15
N SER A 268 -24.58 -19.43 -34.20
CA SER A 268 -25.95 -19.44 -34.75
C SER A 268 -25.99 -19.45 -36.29
N LEU A 269 -24.88 -19.10 -36.95
CA LEU A 269 -24.69 -19.22 -38.40
C LEU A 269 -24.12 -20.59 -38.80
N VAL A 270 -23.79 -21.46 -37.84
CA VAL A 270 -23.70 -22.90 -38.12
C VAL A 270 -25.09 -23.31 -38.62
N PRO A 271 -25.21 -23.75 -39.89
CA PRO A 271 -26.49 -23.76 -40.58
C PRO A 271 -27.43 -24.77 -39.93
N LEU A 272 -28.44 -24.25 -39.24
CA LEU A 272 -29.79 -24.78 -39.39
C LEU A 272 -30.45 -23.85 -40.41
N GLU A 273 -30.32 -24.21 -41.69
CA GLU A 273 -31.01 -23.53 -42.79
C GLU A 273 -32.51 -23.50 -42.51
N ALA A 274 -33.02 -22.34 -42.07
CA ALA A 274 -34.35 -21.78 -42.33
C ALA A 274 -34.80 -20.89 -41.17
N LEU A 275 -34.42 -19.61 -41.17
CA LEU A 275 -35.22 -18.54 -40.55
C LEU A 275 -34.59 -17.18 -40.91
N ASP A 276 -34.87 -16.76 -42.13
CA ASP A 276 -34.61 -15.40 -42.60
C ASP A 276 -35.95 -14.65 -42.61
N ASN A 277 -36.07 -13.64 -41.74
CA ASN A 277 -36.43 -12.25 -42.08
C ASN A 277 -37.05 -11.48 -40.90
N ASP A 278 -36.43 -10.33 -40.61
CA ASP A 278 -36.94 -9.12 -39.92
C ASP A 278 -36.74 -8.99 -38.37
N PRO A 279 -35.83 -8.12 -37.89
CA PRO A 279 -35.41 -8.05 -36.47
C PRO A 279 -36.23 -7.10 -35.57
N HIS A 280 -37.37 -6.58 -36.03
CA HIS A 280 -38.10 -5.52 -35.30
C HIS A 280 -39.38 -5.95 -34.56
N ASN A 281 -39.68 -7.25 -34.41
CA ASN A 281 -40.92 -7.68 -33.75
C ASN A 281 -40.80 -8.92 -32.84
N PHE A 282 -39.64 -9.11 -32.21
CA PHE A 282 -39.26 -10.34 -31.50
C PHE A 282 -40.12 -10.66 -30.25
N GLY A 283 -40.69 -9.66 -29.56
CA GLY A 283 -41.41 -9.89 -28.30
C GLY A 283 -42.79 -10.53 -28.47
N ASN A 284 -43.49 -10.24 -29.57
CA ASN A 284 -44.83 -10.78 -29.84
C ASN A 284 -44.78 -12.05 -30.70
N GLN A 285 -43.80 -12.18 -31.59
CA GLN A 285 -43.67 -13.33 -32.49
C GLN A 285 -43.31 -14.64 -31.78
N VAL A 286 -42.54 -14.62 -30.69
CA VAL A 286 -42.16 -15.87 -29.98
C VAL A 286 -43.34 -16.50 -29.24
N GLY A 287 -44.23 -15.66 -28.68
CA GLY A 287 -45.47 -16.14 -28.07
C GLY A 287 -46.44 -16.71 -29.10
N ASP A 288 -46.56 -16.06 -30.26
CA ASP A 288 -47.40 -16.52 -31.36
C ASP A 288 -46.83 -17.79 -32.02
N ALA A 289 -45.52 -17.87 -32.24
CA ALA A 289 -44.86 -19.05 -32.81
C ALA A 289 -44.98 -20.31 -31.92
N ILE A 290 -44.96 -20.17 -30.59
CA ILE A 290 -45.19 -21.30 -29.68
C ILE A 290 -46.67 -21.70 -29.64
N ASN A 291 -47.60 -20.74 -29.74
CA ASN A 291 -49.02 -21.05 -29.86
C ASN A 291 -49.31 -21.81 -31.17
N ASP A 292 -48.70 -21.37 -32.27
CA ASP A 292 -48.79 -22.03 -33.57
C ASP A 292 -48.17 -23.43 -33.52
N LEU A 293 -47.00 -23.57 -32.88
CA LEU A 293 -46.35 -24.88 -32.67
C LEU A 293 -47.24 -25.83 -31.85
N ILE A 294 -47.85 -25.36 -30.77
CA ILE A 294 -48.78 -26.16 -29.96
C ILE A 294 -49.98 -26.59 -30.81
N GLN A 295 -50.56 -25.68 -31.61
CA GLN A 295 -51.68 -26.02 -32.49
C GLN A 295 -51.31 -27.05 -33.56
N ILE A 296 -50.12 -26.91 -34.16
CA ILE A 296 -49.60 -27.88 -35.13
C ILE A 296 -49.38 -29.24 -34.46
N CYS A 297 -48.73 -29.29 -33.29
CA CYS A 297 -48.53 -30.54 -32.54
C CYS A 297 -49.86 -31.21 -32.18
N VAL A 298 -50.85 -30.46 -31.69
CA VAL A 298 -52.19 -31.02 -31.40
C VAL A 298 -52.80 -31.64 -32.65
N HIS A 299 -52.78 -30.92 -33.78
CA HIS A 299 -53.38 -31.41 -35.01
C HIS A 299 -52.65 -32.65 -35.55
N THR A 300 -51.32 -32.66 -35.50
CA THR A 300 -50.49 -33.80 -35.94
C THR A 300 -50.72 -35.02 -35.06
N PHE A 301 -50.68 -34.86 -33.73
CA PHE A 301 -50.93 -35.97 -32.80
C PHE A 301 -52.35 -36.52 -32.93
N GLU A 302 -53.37 -35.67 -33.05
CA GLU A 302 -54.75 -36.14 -33.30
C GLU A 302 -54.90 -36.91 -34.62
N SER A 303 -54.14 -36.53 -35.65
CA SER A 303 -54.12 -37.22 -36.93
C SER A 303 -53.46 -38.60 -36.81
N GLU A 304 -52.31 -38.69 -36.14
CA GLU A 304 -51.59 -39.94 -35.90
C GLU A 304 -52.40 -40.89 -34.99
N GLU A 305 -52.99 -40.38 -33.91
CA GLU A 305 -53.84 -41.17 -33.01
C GLU A 305 -55.08 -41.74 -33.72
N LYS A 306 -55.65 -41.02 -34.70
CA LYS A 306 -56.74 -41.55 -35.54
C LYS A 306 -56.27 -42.70 -36.42
N GLN A 307 -55.06 -42.62 -36.99
CA GLN A 307 -54.48 -43.70 -37.79
C GLN A 307 -54.15 -44.92 -36.92
N ILE A 308 -53.60 -44.70 -35.73
CA ILE A 308 -53.32 -45.73 -34.71
C ILE A 308 -54.60 -46.48 -34.32
N ASN A 309 -55.70 -45.77 -34.07
CA ASN A 309 -56.98 -46.38 -33.68
C ASN A 309 -57.61 -47.27 -34.79
N MET A 310 -57.23 -47.07 -36.06
CA MET A 310 -57.65 -47.93 -37.17
C MET A 310 -56.83 -49.24 -37.25
N LEU A 311 -55.59 -49.26 -36.73
CA LEU A 311 -54.66 -50.38 -36.78
C LEU A 311 -54.68 -51.19 -35.47
N LYS A 312 -55.75 -51.98 -35.30
CA LYS A 312 -56.18 -52.64 -34.03
C LYS A 312 -55.32 -53.79 -33.47
N ASN A 313 -54.03 -53.93 -33.79
CA ASN A 313 -53.28 -55.16 -33.44
C ASN A 313 -52.23 -55.07 -32.33
N ASN A 314 -51.91 -53.91 -31.73
CA ASN A 314 -50.90 -53.85 -30.65
C ASN A 314 -51.16 -52.79 -29.56
N LYS A 315 -52.24 -52.99 -28.78
CA LYS A 315 -52.83 -51.98 -27.87
C LYS A 315 -51.86 -51.37 -26.83
N SER A 316 -50.94 -52.15 -26.27
CA SER A 316 -50.03 -51.72 -25.18
C SER A 316 -48.99 -50.68 -25.60
N LYS A 317 -48.39 -50.80 -26.79
CA LYS A 317 -47.41 -49.84 -27.31
C LYS A 317 -48.06 -48.54 -27.78
N PHE A 318 -49.23 -48.63 -28.39
CA PHE A 318 -50.01 -47.46 -28.81
C PHE A 318 -50.50 -46.63 -27.63
N ASP A 319 -50.95 -47.27 -26.55
CA ASP A 319 -51.33 -46.56 -25.32
C ASP A 319 -50.14 -45.79 -24.73
N LYS A 320 -48.91 -46.32 -24.84
CA LYS A 320 -47.68 -45.63 -24.42
C LYS A 320 -47.38 -44.40 -25.29
N HIS A 321 -47.48 -44.54 -26.62
CA HIS A 321 -47.22 -43.43 -27.55
C HIS A 321 -48.25 -42.29 -27.42
N ILE A 322 -49.52 -42.61 -27.17
CA ILE A 322 -50.58 -41.62 -26.84
C ILE A 322 -50.28 -40.91 -25.51
N ILE A 323 -49.73 -41.63 -24.51
CA ILE A 323 -49.29 -41.02 -23.26
C ILE A 323 -48.12 -40.07 -23.51
N ASP A 324 -47.20 -40.42 -24.41
CA ASP A 324 -46.07 -39.56 -24.77
C ASP A 324 -46.52 -38.28 -25.51
N HIS A 325 -47.50 -38.35 -26.43
CA HIS A 325 -48.13 -37.16 -27.03
C HIS A 325 -48.71 -36.22 -25.96
N LYS A 326 -49.45 -36.77 -24.99
CA LYS A 326 -50.02 -36.00 -23.87
C LYS A 326 -48.94 -35.37 -23.00
N LEU A 327 -47.83 -36.09 -22.77
CA LEU A 327 -46.70 -35.61 -21.98
C LEU A 327 -45.96 -34.47 -22.70
N ILE A 328 -45.78 -34.57 -24.01
CA ILE A 328 -45.19 -33.53 -24.85
C ILE A 328 -46.06 -32.29 -24.85
N LEU A 329 -47.37 -32.45 -25.05
CA LEU A 329 -48.33 -31.34 -25.00
C LEU A 329 -48.31 -30.64 -23.63
N HIS A 330 -48.30 -31.41 -22.55
CA HIS A 330 -48.22 -30.86 -21.19
C HIS A 330 -46.91 -30.08 -20.97
N ARG A 331 -45.78 -30.56 -21.49
CA ARG A 331 -44.49 -29.86 -21.43
C ARG A 331 -44.51 -28.57 -22.25
N LEU A 332 -45.12 -28.57 -23.43
CA LEU A 332 -45.25 -27.37 -24.26
C LEU A 332 -46.16 -26.32 -23.62
N LEU A 333 -47.27 -26.72 -23.01
CA LEU A 333 -48.15 -25.82 -22.24
C LEU A 333 -47.44 -25.22 -21.02
N PHE A 334 -46.65 -26.03 -20.30
CA PHE A 334 -45.81 -25.54 -19.21
C PHE A 334 -44.77 -24.52 -19.70
N LEU A 335 -44.13 -24.78 -20.83
CA LEU A 335 -43.17 -23.84 -21.45
C LEU A 335 -43.84 -22.54 -21.90
N GLN A 336 -45.08 -22.60 -22.39
CA GLN A 336 -45.87 -21.43 -22.74
C GLN A 336 -46.13 -20.52 -21.52
N GLU A 337 -46.39 -21.11 -20.35
CA GLU A 337 -46.57 -20.35 -19.10
C GLU A 337 -45.26 -19.69 -18.64
N GLN A 338 -44.15 -20.44 -18.68
CA GLN A 338 -42.82 -19.92 -18.35
C GLN A 338 -42.37 -18.80 -19.28
N LEU A 339 -42.72 -18.87 -20.56
CA LEU A 339 -42.43 -17.81 -21.54
C LEU A 339 -43.23 -16.53 -21.26
N LYS A 340 -44.50 -16.66 -20.84
CA LYS A 340 -45.30 -15.49 -20.42
C LYS A 340 -44.68 -14.79 -19.22
N GLU A 341 -44.18 -15.56 -18.25
CA GLU A 341 -43.45 -15.03 -17.10
C GLU A 341 -42.15 -14.35 -17.53
N LEU A 342 -41.41 -14.94 -18.47
CA LEU A 342 -40.18 -14.37 -19.02
C LEU A 342 -40.41 -13.01 -19.70
N ILE A 343 -41.46 -12.89 -20.53
CA ILE A 343 -41.82 -11.63 -21.20
C ILE A 343 -42.18 -10.56 -20.17
N LEU A 344 -42.87 -10.94 -19.09
CA LEU A 344 -43.20 -10.02 -18.00
C LEU A 344 -41.93 -9.53 -17.29
N ASP A 345 -41.01 -10.44 -16.96
CA ASP A 345 -39.74 -10.12 -16.30
C ASP A 345 -38.83 -9.25 -17.18
N GLU A 346 -38.77 -9.49 -18.50
CA GLU A 346 -38.06 -8.64 -19.46
C GLU A 346 -38.65 -7.22 -19.51
N SER A 347 -39.98 -7.11 -19.56
CA SER A 347 -40.66 -5.81 -19.54
C SER A 347 -40.43 -5.04 -18.23
N GLN A 348 -40.35 -5.76 -17.11
CA GLN A 348 -40.05 -5.19 -15.80
C GLN A 348 -38.59 -4.72 -15.73
N LEU A 349 -37.65 -5.47 -16.32
CA LEU A 349 -36.25 -5.06 -16.41
C LEU A 349 -36.08 -3.80 -17.25
N GLU A 350 -36.81 -3.67 -18.36
CA GLU A 350 -36.83 -2.46 -19.20
C GLU A 350 -37.38 -1.22 -18.47
N ARG A 351 -38.45 -1.38 -17.68
CA ARG A 351 -39.02 -0.25 -16.94
C ARG A 351 -38.19 0.20 -15.74
N THR A 352 -37.45 -0.71 -15.10
CA THR A 352 -36.80 -0.46 -13.80
C THR A 352 -35.30 -0.17 -13.89
N SER A 353 -34.66 -0.48 -15.03
CA SER A 353 -33.22 -0.30 -15.21
C SER A 353 -32.91 0.74 -16.29
N ASN A 354 -32.01 1.66 -15.98
CA ASN A 354 -31.35 2.51 -16.98
C ASN A 354 -30.04 1.84 -17.43
N VAL A 355 -29.42 2.37 -18.49
CA VAL A 355 -28.19 1.82 -19.08
C VAL A 355 -27.11 1.60 -18.01
N PHE A 356 -26.93 2.56 -17.08
CA PHE A 356 -25.97 2.46 -15.98
C PHE A 356 -26.26 1.29 -15.01
N LYS A 357 -27.52 1.11 -14.59
CA LYS A 357 -27.92 -0.01 -13.71
C LYS A 357 -27.80 -1.36 -14.42
N ARG A 358 -28.07 -1.44 -15.73
CA ARG A 358 -27.85 -2.66 -16.53
C ARG A 358 -26.36 -2.99 -16.62
N THR A 359 -25.51 -2.00 -16.86
CA THR A 359 -24.05 -2.20 -16.90
C THR A 359 -23.51 -2.66 -15.55
N MET A 360 -23.94 -2.06 -14.44
CA MET A 360 -23.51 -2.53 -13.11
C MET A 360 -24.06 -3.90 -12.74
N ALA A 361 -25.29 -4.22 -13.13
CA ALA A 361 -25.85 -5.55 -12.96
C ALA A 361 -25.02 -6.61 -13.73
N TYR A 362 -24.64 -6.32 -14.97
CA TYR A 362 -23.87 -7.22 -15.83
C TYR A 362 -22.42 -7.39 -15.36
N VAL A 363 -21.76 -6.31 -14.94
CA VAL A 363 -20.31 -6.32 -14.64
C VAL A 363 -20.03 -6.71 -13.19
N MET A 364 -20.85 -6.25 -12.25
CA MET A 364 -20.60 -6.45 -10.82
C MET A 364 -21.55 -7.45 -10.16
N ASN A 365 -22.59 -7.93 -10.84
CA ASN A 365 -23.59 -8.85 -10.30
C ASN A 365 -24.27 -8.34 -9.01
N ILE A 366 -24.46 -7.01 -8.90
CA ILE A 366 -25.00 -6.36 -7.70
C ILE A 366 -26.36 -5.69 -8.01
N GLY A 367 -27.32 -5.89 -7.11
CA GLY A 367 -28.61 -5.20 -7.10
C GLY A 367 -29.77 -5.98 -7.72
N GLY A 368 -31.00 -5.43 -7.59
CA GLY A 368 -32.23 -6.09 -8.05
C GLY A 368 -32.26 -6.40 -9.55
N SER A 369 -31.59 -5.57 -10.36
CA SER A 369 -31.47 -5.78 -11.81
C SER A 369 -30.56 -6.96 -12.17
N ALA A 370 -29.55 -7.29 -11.36
CA ALA A 370 -28.70 -8.46 -11.57
C ALA A 370 -29.47 -9.77 -11.32
N LYS A 371 -30.29 -9.79 -10.25
CA LYS A 371 -31.15 -10.95 -9.95
C LYS A 371 -32.18 -11.21 -11.05
N LEU A 372 -32.78 -10.16 -11.60
CA LEU A 372 -33.76 -10.27 -12.68
C LEU A 372 -33.10 -10.72 -13.99
N LEU A 373 -31.91 -10.19 -14.31
CA LEU A 373 -31.13 -10.60 -15.48
C LEU A 373 -30.73 -12.08 -15.42
N ASN A 374 -30.21 -12.55 -14.29
CA ASN A 374 -29.85 -13.96 -14.10
C ASN A 374 -31.07 -14.89 -14.21
N LYS A 375 -32.25 -14.45 -13.73
CA LYS A 375 -33.51 -15.20 -13.86
C LYS A 375 -33.91 -15.35 -15.33
N ILE A 376 -33.85 -14.26 -16.10
CA ILE A 376 -34.16 -14.23 -17.54
C ILE A 376 -33.23 -15.16 -18.32
N GLU A 377 -31.91 -15.10 -18.08
CA GLU A 377 -30.94 -15.97 -18.76
C GLU A 377 -31.14 -17.45 -18.43
N ALA A 378 -31.38 -17.77 -17.16
CA ALA A 378 -31.65 -19.14 -16.74
C ALA A 378 -32.94 -19.70 -17.39
N MET A 379 -34.01 -18.91 -17.44
CA MET A 379 -35.26 -19.29 -18.09
C MET A 379 -35.08 -19.53 -19.59
N LYS A 380 -34.39 -18.63 -20.30
CA LYS A 380 -34.08 -18.83 -21.73
C LYS A 380 -33.32 -20.13 -21.98
N PHE A 381 -32.31 -20.43 -21.17
CA PHE A 381 -31.55 -21.66 -21.29
C PHE A 381 -32.41 -22.92 -21.07
N ILE A 382 -33.24 -22.92 -20.02
CA ILE A 382 -34.12 -24.05 -19.70
C ILE A 382 -35.14 -24.28 -20.81
N ILE A 383 -35.77 -23.21 -21.32
CA ILE A 383 -36.77 -23.29 -22.39
C ILE A 383 -36.14 -23.89 -23.66
N SER A 384 -35.03 -23.32 -24.14
CA SER A 384 -34.35 -23.79 -25.36
C SER A 384 -33.91 -25.25 -25.25
N ARG A 385 -33.34 -25.65 -24.10
CA ARG A 385 -32.89 -27.03 -23.88
C ARG A 385 -34.06 -28.02 -23.80
N THR A 386 -35.17 -27.61 -23.20
CA THR A 386 -36.36 -28.47 -23.06
C THR A 386 -37.03 -28.70 -24.40
N VAL A 387 -37.20 -27.66 -25.22
CA VAL A 387 -37.75 -27.79 -26.59
C VAL A 387 -36.85 -28.70 -27.43
N ALA A 388 -35.54 -28.45 -27.46
CA ALA A 388 -34.61 -29.28 -28.24
C ALA A 388 -34.66 -30.76 -27.84
N ASN A 389 -34.71 -31.06 -26.53
CA ASN A 389 -34.77 -32.45 -26.05
C ASN A 389 -36.12 -33.13 -26.35
N VAL A 390 -37.23 -32.39 -26.25
CA VAL A 390 -38.58 -32.93 -26.52
C VAL A 390 -38.71 -33.32 -27.98
N PHE A 391 -38.28 -32.45 -28.89
CA PHE A 391 -38.37 -32.69 -30.33
C PHE A 391 -37.37 -33.75 -30.79
N ASN A 392 -36.11 -33.70 -30.33
CA ASN A 392 -35.11 -34.69 -30.74
C ASN A 392 -35.52 -36.11 -30.32
N ASN A 393 -35.99 -36.34 -29.10
CA ASN A 393 -36.33 -37.70 -28.66
C ASN A 393 -37.60 -38.24 -29.33
N HIS A 394 -38.59 -37.39 -29.63
CA HIS A 394 -39.83 -37.85 -30.25
C HIS A 394 -39.67 -38.14 -31.75
N PHE A 395 -39.11 -37.19 -32.50
CA PHE A 395 -39.00 -37.31 -33.96
C PHE A 395 -37.87 -38.25 -34.42
N ILE A 396 -36.80 -38.42 -33.61
CA ILE A 396 -35.65 -39.26 -34.01
C ILE A 396 -35.84 -40.71 -33.55
N GLU A 397 -36.48 -40.95 -32.40
CA GLU A 397 -36.56 -42.30 -31.83
C GLU A 397 -37.96 -42.92 -31.94
N MET A 398 -39.04 -42.15 -31.69
CA MET A 398 -40.38 -42.71 -31.56
C MET A 398 -41.16 -42.75 -32.88
N ASP A 399 -41.10 -41.70 -33.69
CA ASP A 399 -41.81 -41.64 -34.97
C ASP A 399 -41.25 -42.59 -36.04
N PRO A 400 -39.93 -42.88 -36.08
CA PRO A 400 -39.40 -43.92 -36.95
C PRO A 400 -39.82 -45.33 -36.51
N GLU A 401 -39.88 -45.61 -35.19
CA GLU A 401 -40.38 -46.90 -34.67
C GLU A 401 -41.86 -47.08 -35.07
N PHE A 402 -42.66 -46.02 -34.98
CA PHE A 402 -44.04 -46.01 -35.46
C PHE A 402 -44.13 -46.24 -36.97
N SER A 403 -43.32 -45.53 -37.77
CA SER A 403 -43.29 -45.61 -39.24
C SER A 403 -42.87 -46.99 -39.76
N GLU A 404 -41.97 -47.69 -39.06
CA GLU A 404 -41.65 -49.09 -39.33
C GLU A 404 -42.84 -50.03 -39.01
N GLU A 405 -43.54 -49.83 -37.89
CA GLU A 405 -44.65 -50.69 -37.46
C GLU A 405 -45.92 -50.55 -38.31
N ILE A 406 -46.18 -49.36 -38.87
CA ILE A 406 -47.29 -49.15 -39.84
C ILE A 406 -46.90 -49.43 -41.29
N GLY A 407 -45.65 -49.88 -41.53
CA GLY A 407 -45.17 -50.33 -42.83
C GLY A 407 -44.83 -49.21 -43.83
N LEU A 408 -44.60 -47.98 -43.35
CA LEU A 408 -44.15 -46.85 -44.18
C LEU A 408 -42.65 -46.90 -44.48
N ILE A 409 -41.87 -47.61 -43.65
CA ILE A 409 -40.41 -47.80 -43.82
C ILE A 409 -40.10 -49.29 -43.81
N VAL A 410 -39.49 -49.81 -44.88
CA VAL A 410 -38.93 -51.17 -44.93
C VAL A 410 -37.42 -51.07 -44.71
N ARG A 411 -36.92 -51.64 -43.61
CA ARG A 411 -35.48 -51.77 -43.36
C ARG A 411 -34.87 -52.63 -44.46
N GLY A 412 -34.12 -52.01 -45.38
CA GLY A 412 -33.54 -52.68 -46.53
C GLY A 412 -32.63 -53.83 -46.13
N LYS A 413 -32.95 -55.04 -46.61
CA LYS A 413 -31.93 -56.05 -46.89
C LYS A 413 -31.14 -55.56 -48.11
N MET A 414 -30.05 -54.84 -47.86
CA MET A 414 -28.97 -54.71 -48.85
C MET A 414 -27.86 -55.65 -48.40
N ASP A 415 -27.80 -56.82 -49.03
CA ASP A 415 -26.57 -57.57 -49.31
C ASP A 415 -26.90 -58.75 -50.23
N GLN A 416 -26.06 -58.94 -51.27
CA GLN A 416 -25.84 -60.16 -52.09
C GLN A 416 -26.17 -60.18 -53.60
N ASP A 417 -26.30 -59.07 -54.33
CA ASP A 417 -26.37 -59.13 -55.82
C ASP A 417 -25.43 -58.16 -56.56
N GLN A 418 -24.32 -57.74 -55.94
CA GLN A 418 -23.25 -56.99 -56.62
C GLN A 418 -21.85 -57.63 -56.51
N GLU A 419 -21.77 -58.93 -56.24
CA GLU A 419 -20.51 -59.69 -56.24
C GLU A 419 -20.19 -60.32 -57.62
N ILE A 420 -20.81 -59.84 -58.71
CA ILE A 420 -20.49 -60.28 -60.08
C ILE A 420 -20.52 -59.07 -61.01
N LYS A 421 -19.50 -58.20 -60.95
CA LYS A 421 -19.09 -57.31 -62.07
C LYS A 421 -17.84 -56.45 -61.87
N GLU A 422 -17.04 -56.65 -60.83
CA GLU A 422 -15.76 -55.91 -60.67
C GLU A 422 -14.50 -56.69 -61.06
N ASP A 423 -14.62 -57.95 -61.47
CA ASP A 423 -13.45 -58.78 -61.84
C ASP A 423 -13.01 -58.66 -63.31
N ASN A 424 -13.49 -57.65 -64.06
CA ASN A 424 -13.19 -57.50 -65.50
C ASN A 424 -12.70 -56.12 -65.93
N ASN A 425 -12.41 -55.18 -65.02
CA ASN A 425 -11.95 -53.84 -65.39
C ASN A 425 -10.58 -53.41 -64.84
N GLU A 426 -9.88 -54.25 -64.07
CA GLU A 426 -8.51 -53.94 -63.57
C GLU A 426 -7.35 -54.53 -64.41
N GLN A 427 -7.62 -55.07 -65.62
CA GLN A 427 -6.57 -55.61 -66.50
C GLN A 427 -6.30 -54.82 -67.79
N LEU A 428 -6.79 -53.59 -67.95
CA LEU A 428 -6.61 -52.82 -69.21
C LEU A 428 -6.00 -51.41 -69.08
N GLU A 429 -5.42 -51.05 -67.93
CA GLU A 429 -4.58 -49.83 -67.81
C GLU A 429 -3.13 -50.15 -67.39
N GLN A 430 -2.56 -51.20 -67.99
CA GLN A 430 -1.11 -51.38 -68.13
C GLN A 430 -0.79 -51.80 -69.57
N ASN A 431 -0.79 -50.81 -70.47
CA ASN A 431 0.02 -50.74 -71.71
C ASN A 431 -0.55 -49.63 -72.59
N TYR A 432 -0.02 -48.41 -72.48
CA TYR A 432 0.46 -47.58 -73.62
C TYR A 432 1.08 -46.28 -73.11
#